data_AF-A0A7W5FBF0-F1
#
_entry.id   AF-A0A7W5FBF0-F1
#
_cell.length_a   1.000
_cell.length_b   1.000
_cell.length_c   1.000
_cell.angle_alpha   90.00
_cell.angle_beta   90.00
_cell.angle_gamma   90.00
#
_symmetry.space_group_name_H-M   'P 1'
#
loop_
_entity.id
_entity.type
_entity.pdbx_description
1 polymer ?
#
loop_
_entity_poly.entity_id
_entity_poly.type
_entity_poly.pdbx_seq_one_letter_code
_entity_poly.pdbx_strand_id
1 'polypeptide(L)'
;MALEPDDSPAALNRDLRAWVKNWTGKGIGQVALGANISNSRAYAATANTNLVPRDLLLAIVRAAVPPTYDIEERTRWILRWSREWERRWEIAEATSRGVLLKPPPPPEPALERSSQPPLQPNAVVRLDPEVVLPALERITDKAVRRIASKHVYVARRPLPVGYHNRDPITVYIDLHSASCSPRYREDLAQFLAGRVRRALGGLDPDRTVIATAREGNILIGSRVAELCGVPFLMVRTTARPPRFGYPIEGNVSDEVEAVIVDDIVMSTLVPRMAELLRIHEGITTTRCFSIFDRADIGTARRWEGVDITLDTAFSIDDELVAVLKDLAEHHDA
;
A
#
# COMPACT_ATOMS: atom_id res chain seq x y z
N MET A 1 -3.74 40.93 -18.17
CA MET A 1 -3.16 40.10 -17.09
C MET A 1 -1.65 40.31 -17.13
N ALA A 2 -1.06 40.90 -16.09
CA ALA A 2 0.40 40.96 -15.97
C ALA A 2 0.91 39.53 -15.73
N LEU A 3 1.93 39.10 -16.48
CA LEU A 3 2.61 37.83 -16.23
C LEU A 3 3.29 37.92 -14.85
N GLU A 4 2.98 36.99 -13.95
CA GLU A 4 3.71 36.87 -12.69
C GLU A 4 5.18 36.60 -13.00
N PRO A 5 6.14 37.27 -12.32
CA PRO A 5 7.55 36.92 -12.44
C PRO A 5 7.75 35.45 -12.03
N ASP A 6 8.54 34.71 -12.81
CA ASP A 6 8.87 33.30 -12.56
C ASP A 6 9.51 33.07 -11.18
N ASP A 7 10.10 34.11 -10.60
CA ASP A 7 10.76 34.11 -9.29
C ASP A 7 9.86 34.62 -8.14
N SER A 8 8.56 34.81 -8.37
CA SER A 8 7.63 35.23 -7.32
C SER A 8 7.37 34.11 -6.28
N PRO A 9 7.04 34.45 -5.02
CA PRO A 9 6.63 33.46 -4.02
C PRO A 9 5.47 32.55 -4.47
N ALA A 10 4.55 33.09 -5.27
CA ALA A 10 3.45 32.33 -5.86
C ALA A 10 3.93 31.31 -6.90
N ALA A 11 4.86 31.70 -7.79
CA ALA A 11 5.49 30.81 -8.75
C ALA A 11 6.30 29.69 -8.08
N LEU A 12 7.10 30.01 -7.05
CA LEU A 12 7.83 29.02 -6.26
C LEU A 12 6.88 27.98 -5.64
N ASN A 13 5.80 28.44 -4.99
CA ASN A 13 4.82 27.55 -4.35
C ASN A 13 4.10 26.65 -5.37
N ARG A 14 3.76 27.19 -6.55
CA ARG A 14 3.16 26.45 -7.66
C ARG A 14 4.09 25.37 -8.18
N ASP A 15 5.35 25.70 -8.40
CA ASP A 15 6.37 24.77 -8.88
C ASP A 15 6.68 23.67 -7.87
N LEU A 16 6.73 24.01 -6.58
CA LEU A 16 6.95 23.01 -5.52
C LEU A 16 5.81 21.99 -5.51
N ARG A 17 4.56 22.44 -5.65
CA ARG A 17 3.40 21.54 -5.73
C ARG A 17 3.46 20.63 -6.95
N ALA A 18 3.79 21.18 -8.11
CA ALA A 18 3.94 20.41 -9.35
C ALA A 18 5.08 19.38 -9.24
N TRP A 19 6.23 19.79 -8.71
CA TRP A 19 7.39 18.93 -8.50
C TRP A 19 7.07 17.79 -7.52
N VAL A 20 6.46 18.09 -6.36
CA VAL A 20 6.07 17.04 -5.39
C VAL A 20 5.07 16.06 -6.01
N LYS A 21 4.07 16.56 -6.75
CA LYS A 21 3.09 15.71 -7.44
C LYS A 21 3.75 14.79 -8.47
N ASN A 22 4.71 15.31 -9.24
CA ASN A 22 5.43 14.53 -10.25
C ASN A 22 6.28 13.42 -9.62
N TRP A 23 6.98 13.69 -8.51
CA TRP A 23 7.87 12.72 -7.87
C TRP A 23 7.14 11.68 -7.01
N THR A 24 6.03 12.07 -6.39
CA THR A 24 5.37 11.22 -5.38
C THR A 24 4.03 10.66 -5.84
N GLY A 25 3.46 11.20 -6.93
CA GLY A 25 2.08 10.96 -7.34
C GLY A 25 1.03 11.54 -6.39
N LYS A 26 1.46 12.25 -5.34
CA LYS A 26 0.60 12.77 -4.26
C LYS A 26 0.64 14.28 -4.20
N GLY A 27 -0.44 14.88 -3.70
CA GLY A 27 -0.44 16.31 -3.38
C GLY A 27 0.52 16.62 -2.23
N ILE A 28 1.08 17.83 -2.21
CA ILE A 28 2.01 18.28 -1.17
C ILE A 28 1.47 18.11 0.26
N GLY A 29 0.15 18.33 0.46
CA GLY A 29 -0.51 18.14 1.74
C GLY A 29 -0.56 16.67 2.19
N GLN A 30 -0.67 15.72 1.25
CA GLN A 30 -0.64 14.29 1.56
C GLN A 30 0.78 13.83 1.93
N VAL A 31 1.81 14.38 1.28
CA VAL A 31 3.22 14.12 1.62
C VAL A 31 3.55 14.68 3.00
N ALA A 32 3.14 15.93 3.28
CA ALA A 32 3.33 16.56 4.59
C ALA A 32 2.62 15.80 5.71
N LEU A 33 1.39 15.33 5.48
CA LEU A 33 0.64 14.51 6.44
C LEU A 33 1.34 13.16 6.69
N GLY A 34 1.80 12.49 5.64
CA GLY A 34 2.46 11.18 5.74
C GLY A 34 3.80 11.21 6.48
N ALA A 35 4.53 12.33 6.40
CA ALA A 35 5.79 12.53 7.09
C ALA A 35 5.64 13.16 8.49
N ASN A 36 4.40 13.26 9.01
CA ASN A 36 4.07 13.90 10.29
C ASN A 36 4.59 15.35 10.40
N ILE A 37 4.67 16.05 9.26
CA ILE A 37 5.04 17.47 9.18
C ILE A 37 3.82 18.35 9.57
N SER A 38 2.66 17.73 9.79
CA SER A 38 1.39 18.39 10.08
C SER A 38 1.26 18.89 11.53
N ASN A 39 1.89 20.04 11.81
CA ASN A 39 1.33 21.08 12.70
C ASN A 39 1.24 22.45 12.01
N SER A 40 1.60 22.55 10.74
CA SER A 40 1.52 23.81 10.00
C SER A 40 0.09 24.02 9.46
N ARG A 41 -0.77 24.67 10.26
CA ARG A 41 -1.84 25.53 9.72
C ARG A 41 -1.26 26.62 8.78
N ALA A 42 0.05 26.86 8.86
CA ALA A 42 0.79 27.83 8.05
C ALA A 42 0.73 27.59 6.53
N TYR A 43 0.82 26.34 6.03
CA TYR A 43 0.81 26.07 4.58
C TYR A 43 -0.57 26.21 3.93
N ALA A 44 -1.65 25.91 4.67
CA ALA A 44 -3.01 26.20 4.18
C ALA A 44 -3.27 27.73 4.15
N ALA A 45 -2.64 28.48 5.06
CA ALA A 45 -2.71 29.93 5.12
C ALA A 45 -1.81 30.65 4.07
N THR A 46 -0.84 29.96 3.46
CA THR A 46 0.03 30.55 2.41
C THR A 46 -0.58 30.53 1.01
N ALA A 47 -1.85 30.13 0.88
CA ALA A 47 -2.52 29.93 -0.40
C ALA A 47 -2.61 31.18 -1.29
N ASN A 48 -2.45 32.40 -0.75
CA ASN A 48 -2.68 33.63 -1.52
C ASN A 48 -1.51 34.63 -1.61
N THR A 49 -0.44 34.56 -0.80
CA THR A 49 0.67 35.54 -0.89
C THR A 49 1.97 35.14 -0.17
N ASN A 50 1.93 34.18 0.76
CA ASN A 50 3.08 33.94 1.64
C ASN A 50 4.04 32.90 1.05
N LEU A 51 5.33 33.25 1.05
CA LEU A 51 6.42 32.33 0.82
C LEU A 51 6.34 31.19 1.86
N VAL A 52 6.42 29.93 1.41
CA VAL A 52 6.46 28.78 2.32
C VAL A 52 7.61 28.92 3.32
N PRO A 53 7.48 28.60 4.61
CA PRO A 53 8.63 28.60 5.51
C PRO A 53 9.76 27.68 5.01
N ARG A 54 11.02 28.14 5.11
CA ARG A 54 12.20 27.44 4.58
C ARG A 54 12.37 26.03 5.15
N ASP A 55 12.17 25.88 6.46
CA ASP A 55 12.19 24.63 7.20
C ASP A 55 11.12 23.65 6.68
N LEU A 56 9.92 24.15 6.42
CA LEU A 56 8.82 23.36 5.88
C LEU A 56 9.10 22.90 4.44
N LEU A 57 9.66 23.76 3.60
CA LEU A 57 10.09 23.41 2.24
C LEU A 57 11.12 22.27 2.27
N LEU A 58 12.14 22.37 3.12
CA LEU A 58 13.16 21.33 3.24
C LEU A 58 12.60 20.01 3.79
N ALA A 59 11.68 20.07 4.74
CA ALA A 59 10.99 18.89 5.26
C ALA A 59 10.16 18.19 4.16
N ILE A 60 9.47 18.96 3.31
CA ILE A 60 8.71 18.44 2.18
C ILE A 60 9.62 17.79 1.14
N VAL A 61 10.74 18.44 0.80
CA VAL A 61 11.73 17.87 -0.13
C VAL A 61 12.22 16.53 0.41
N ARG A 62 12.61 16.45 1.68
CA ARG A 62 13.03 15.17 2.32
C ARG A 62 11.94 14.11 2.32
N ALA A 63 10.69 14.49 2.50
CA ALA A 63 9.55 13.57 2.48
C ALA A 63 9.18 13.08 1.06
N ALA A 64 9.60 13.81 0.03
CA ALA A 64 9.33 13.47 -1.38
C ALA A 64 10.35 12.49 -1.99
N VAL A 65 11.36 12.07 -1.22
CA VAL A 65 12.38 11.10 -1.68
C VAL A 65 11.71 9.77 -2.07
N PRO A 66 12.01 9.22 -3.27
CA PRO A 66 11.46 7.93 -3.67
C PRO A 66 11.77 6.83 -2.64
N PRO A 67 10.76 6.03 -2.22
CA PRO A 67 10.98 4.95 -1.25
C PRO A 67 11.83 3.80 -1.81
N THR A 68 11.98 3.73 -3.13
CA THR A 68 12.76 2.70 -3.84
C THR A 68 14.26 2.95 -3.83
N TYR A 69 14.72 4.13 -3.42
CA TYR A 69 16.14 4.47 -3.38
C TYR A 69 16.81 3.84 -2.16
N ASP A 70 18.03 3.35 -2.33
CA ASP A 70 18.87 2.91 -1.21
C ASP A 70 19.36 4.09 -0.34
N ILE A 71 20.06 3.82 0.76
CA ILE A 71 20.45 4.88 1.70
C ILE A 71 21.40 5.93 1.09
N GLU A 72 22.29 5.53 0.17
CA GLU A 72 23.25 6.43 -0.48
C GLU A 72 22.58 7.27 -1.57
N GLU A 73 21.70 6.65 -2.36
CA GLU A 73 20.86 7.30 -3.36
C GLU A 73 19.91 8.30 -2.72
N ARG A 74 19.26 7.93 -1.61
CA ARG A 74 18.40 8.83 -0.82
C ARG A 74 19.18 10.02 -0.33
N THR A 75 20.37 9.81 0.24
CA THR A 75 21.21 10.90 0.77
C THR A 75 21.64 11.87 -0.32
N ARG A 76 22.12 11.37 -1.45
CA ARG A 76 22.51 12.20 -2.61
C ARG A 76 21.32 12.99 -3.17
N TRP A 77 20.15 12.34 -3.28
CA TRP A 77 18.93 12.98 -3.77
C TRP A 77 18.48 14.10 -2.82
N ILE A 78 18.44 13.84 -1.50
CA ILE A 78 18.05 14.83 -0.49
C ILE A 78 18.97 16.05 -0.57
N LEU A 79 20.28 15.84 -0.57
CA LEU A 79 21.26 16.94 -0.59
C LEU A 79 21.11 17.80 -1.83
N ARG A 80 21.00 17.17 -3.01
CA ARG A 80 20.85 17.87 -4.29
C ARG A 80 19.60 18.74 -4.29
N TRP A 81 18.44 18.15 -4.00
CA TRP A 81 17.16 18.87 -4.11
C TRP A 81 16.93 19.85 -2.97
N SER A 82 17.48 19.59 -1.78
CA SER A 82 17.45 20.57 -0.68
C SER A 82 18.18 21.85 -1.10
N ARG A 83 19.39 21.75 -1.67
CA ARG A 83 20.16 22.92 -2.14
C ARG A 83 19.44 23.67 -3.24
N GLU A 84 18.87 22.97 -4.21
CA GLU A 84 18.16 23.62 -5.33
C GLU A 84 16.91 24.36 -4.84
N TRP A 85 16.09 23.72 -4.00
CA TRP A 85 14.88 24.36 -3.49
C TRP A 85 15.19 25.48 -2.49
N GLU A 86 16.25 25.37 -1.71
CA GLU A 86 16.74 26.42 -0.81
C GLU A 86 17.20 27.64 -1.60
N ARG A 87 17.96 27.45 -2.68
CA ARG A 87 18.38 28.53 -3.59
C ARG A 87 17.18 29.26 -4.20
N ARG A 88 16.20 28.52 -4.73
CA ARG A 88 14.99 29.12 -5.32
C ARG A 88 14.17 29.87 -4.26
N TRP A 89 14.14 29.37 -3.03
CA TRP A 89 13.47 30.01 -1.92
C TRP A 89 14.11 31.37 -1.56
N GLU A 90 15.44 31.44 -1.49
CA GLU A 90 16.18 32.67 -1.21
C GLU A 90 15.94 33.75 -2.27
N ILE A 91 15.86 33.36 -3.55
CA ILE A 91 15.51 34.26 -4.65
C ILE A 91 14.09 34.81 -4.49
N ALA A 92 13.12 33.94 -4.19
CA ALA A 92 11.74 34.35 -3.97
C ALA A 92 11.59 35.25 -2.72
N GLU A 93 12.35 34.99 -1.66
CA GLU A 93 12.40 35.83 -0.46
C GLU A 93 12.98 37.21 -0.78
N ALA A 94 14.12 37.29 -1.46
CA ALA A 94 14.73 38.56 -1.84
C ALA A 94 13.81 39.39 -2.75
N THR A 95 13.16 38.72 -3.71
CA THR A 95 12.16 39.32 -4.60
C THR A 95 10.98 39.88 -3.80
N SER A 96 10.49 39.14 -2.79
CA SER A 96 9.41 39.61 -1.91
C SER A 96 9.79 40.84 -1.07
N ARG A 97 11.09 41.03 -0.81
CA ARG A 97 11.65 42.18 -0.08
C ARG A 97 12.02 43.34 -1.00
N GLY A 98 11.79 43.25 -2.31
CA GLY A 98 12.20 44.26 -3.29
C GLY A 98 13.70 44.35 -3.50
N VAL A 99 14.47 43.34 -3.07
CA VAL A 99 15.92 43.27 -3.23
C VAL A 99 16.23 42.55 -4.54
N LEU A 100 16.76 43.29 -5.52
CA LEU A 100 17.31 42.72 -6.75
C LEU A 100 18.63 42.01 -6.42
N LEU A 101 18.58 40.70 -6.21
CA LEU A 101 19.78 39.87 -6.24
C LEU A 101 20.33 39.85 -7.67
N LYS A 102 21.66 39.88 -7.79
CA LYS A 102 22.35 39.70 -9.08
C LYS A 102 21.83 38.41 -9.72
N PRO A 103 21.36 38.42 -10.98
CA PRO A 103 20.96 37.20 -11.65
C PRO A 103 22.14 36.23 -11.64
N PRO A 104 21.91 34.94 -11.31
CA PRO A 104 22.99 33.98 -11.21
C PRO A 104 23.69 33.83 -12.57
N PRO A 105 24.94 33.32 -12.58
CA PRO A 105 25.49 32.77 -13.82
C PRO A 105 24.49 31.76 -14.39
N PRO A 106 24.39 31.64 -15.73
CA PRO A 106 23.48 30.70 -16.35
C PRO A 106 23.68 29.33 -15.71
N PRO A 107 22.61 28.57 -15.46
CA PRO A 107 22.75 27.23 -14.90
C PRO A 107 23.78 26.49 -15.73
N GLU A 108 24.67 25.72 -15.07
CA GLU A 108 25.41 24.67 -15.78
C GLU A 108 24.43 24.00 -16.73
N PRO A 109 24.78 23.85 -18.03
CA PRO A 109 23.84 23.42 -19.05
C PRO A 109 23.09 22.26 -18.45
N ALA A 110 21.78 22.45 -18.30
CA ALA A 110 20.93 21.45 -17.70
C ALA A 110 21.35 20.15 -18.38
N LEU A 111 21.86 19.19 -17.60
CA LEU A 111 21.86 17.82 -18.07
C LEU A 111 20.43 17.64 -18.54
N GLU A 112 20.24 17.56 -19.86
CA GLU A 112 19.01 17.10 -20.49
C GLU A 112 18.85 15.66 -20.03
N ARG A 113 18.52 15.49 -18.77
CA ARG A 113 17.94 14.31 -18.20
C ARG A 113 16.51 14.68 -17.95
N SER A 114 15.82 14.71 -19.09
CA SER A 114 14.54 14.07 -19.25
C SER A 114 13.58 14.36 -18.09
N SER A 115 12.85 15.45 -18.22
CA SER A 115 11.43 15.49 -17.85
C SER A 115 10.59 14.47 -18.64
N GLN A 116 11.18 13.64 -19.51
CA GLN A 116 10.45 12.50 -20.03
C GLN A 116 10.19 11.52 -18.87
N PRO A 117 8.95 11.00 -18.75
CA PRO A 117 8.68 9.82 -17.94
C PRO A 117 9.68 8.71 -18.30
N PRO A 118 9.93 7.73 -17.41
CA PRO A 118 10.80 6.61 -17.74
C PRO A 118 10.49 6.13 -19.16
N LEU A 119 11.54 5.96 -19.97
CA LEU A 119 11.48 5.70 -21.43
C LEU A 119 10.48 4.62 -21.83
N GLN A 120 10.12 3.74 -20.89
CA GLN A 120 8.92 2.93 -20.93
C GLN A 120 8.21 3.06 -19.58
N PRO A 121 6.87 3.25 -19.54
CA PRO A 121 6.08 3.07 -18.32
C PRO A 121 6.48 1.73 -17.69
N ASN A 122 6.49 1.62 -16.36
CA ASN A 122 6.61 0.30 -15.74
C ASN A 122 5.36 -0.50 -16.15
N ALA A 123 5.46 -1.22 -17.26
CA ALA A 123 4.36 -1.94 -17.83
C ALA A 123 3.94 -3.02 -16.83
N VAL A 124 2.68 -2.95 -16.43
CA VAL A 124 2.03 -4.03 -15.68
C VAL A 124 1.25 -4.82 -16.71
N VAL A 125 1.66 -6.06 -16.89
CA VAL A 125 1.12 -6.96 -17.89
C VAL A 125 0.22 -7.95 -17.17
N ARG A 126 -0.99 -8.12 -17.66
CA ARG A 126 -1.86 -9.20 -17.21
C ARG A 126 -1.56 -10.41 -18.08
N LEU A 127 -1.12 -11.49 -17.47
CA LEU A 127 -0.80 -12.71 -18.21
C LEU A 127 -2.07 -13.41 -18.72
N ASP A 128 -1.95 -14.09 -19.86
CA ASP A 128 -3.01 -14.94 -20.40
C ASP A 128 -3.28 -16.11 -19.42
N PRO A 129 -4.54 -16.33 -18.99
CA PRO A 129 -4.88 -17.43 -18.09
C PRO A 129 -4.39 -18.81 -18.56
N GLU A 130 -4.43 -19.09 -19.87
CA GLU A 130 -4.01 -20.39 -20.42
C GLU A 130 -2.50 -20.63 -20.27
N VAL A 131 -1.72 -19.55 -20.30
CA VAL A 131 -0.26 -19.57 -20.07
C VAL A 131 0.06 -19.70 -18.58
N VAL A 132 -0.73 -19.06 -17.72
CA VAL A 132 -0.53 -19.06 -16.26
C VAL A 132 -0.97 -20.37 -15.61
N LEU A 133 -2.01 -21.01 -16.14
CA LEU A 133 -2.61 -22.21 -15.55
C LEU A 133 -1.59 -23.33 -15.22
N PRO A 134 -0.64 -23.68 -16.12
CA PRO A 134 0.43 -24.63 -15.82
C PRO A 134 1.35 -24.18 -14.68
N ALA A 135 1.76 -22.89 -14.66
CA ALA A 135 2.62 -22.36 -13.59
C ALA A 135 1.97 -22.41 -12.20
N LEU A 136 0.63 -22.45 -12.16
CA LEU A 136 -0.15 -22.58 -10.93
C LEU A 136 -0.53 -24.02 -10.59
N GLU A 137 0.13 -25.04 -11.17
CA GLU A 137 -0.25 -26.45 -10.97
C GLU A 137 -0.28 -26.89 -9.51
N ARG A 138 0.59 -26.31 -8.67
CA ARG A 138 0.65 -26.53 -7.21
C ARG A 138 -0.62 -26.11 -6.45
N ILE A 139 -1.47 -25.28 -7.07
CA ILE A 139 -2.79 -24.95 -6.55
C ILE A 139 -3.72 -26.12 -6.85
N THR A 140 -3.86 -27.02 -5.87
CA THR A 140 -4.60 -28.28 -6.03
C THR A 140 -6.11 -28.09 -6.16
N ASP A 141 -6.66 -27.00 -5.63
CA ASP A 141 -8.06 -26.66 -5.85
C ASP A 141 -8.28 -26.05 -7.25
N LYS A 142 -9.06 -26.76 -8.07
CA LYS A 142 -9.29 -26.38 -9.48
C LYS A 142 -9.98 -25.02 -9.62
N ALA A 143 -10.89 -24.67 -8.71
CA ALA A 143 -11.63 -23.42 -8.78
C ALA A 143 -10.72 -22.25 -8.42
N VAL A 144 -9.98 -22.38 -7.30
CA VAL A 144 -8.98 -21.38 -6.87
C VAL A 144 -7.93 -21.18 -7.96
N ARG A 145 -7.37 -22.26 -8.52
CA ARG A 145 -6.36 -22.20 -9.58
C ARG A 145 -6.85 -21.45 -10.81
N ARG A 146 -8.05 -21.81 -11.28
CA ARG A 146 -8.68 -21.16 -12.45
C ARG A 146 -8.97 -19.69 -12.18
N ILE A 147 -9.42 -19.32 -10.98
CA ILE A 147 -9.67 -17.93 -10.63
C ILE A 147 -8.35 -17.16 -10.56
N ALA A 148 -7.37 -17.65 -9.81
CA ALA A 148 -6.05 -17.03 -9.67
C ALA A 148 -5.37 -16.80 -11.02
N SER A 149 -5.43 -17.77 -11.94
CA SER A 149 -4.83 -17.65 -13.29
C SER A 149 -5.35 -16.44 -14.09
N LYS A 150 -6.59 -16.01 -13.84
CA LYS A 150 -7.21 -14.86 -14.50
C LYS A 150 -6.79 -13.51 -13.91
N HIS A 151 -6.16 -13.51 -12.75
CA HIS A 151 -5.87 -12.33 -11.96
C HIS A 151 -4.37 -12.21 -11.63
N VAL A 152 -3.50 -12.74 -12.50
CA VAL A 152 -2.05 -12.57 -12.38
C VAL A 152 -1.56 -11.38 -13.18
N TYR A 153 -0.87 -10.48 -12.49
CA TYR A 153 -0.26 -9.28 -13.05
C TYR A 153 1.25 -9.30 -12.75
N VAL A 154 2.05 -8.96 -13.74
CA VAL A 154 3.50 -8.89 -13.62
C VAL A 154 3.96 -7.48 -13.99
N ALA A 155 4.66 -6.84 -13.06
CA ALA A 155 5.31 -5.56 -13.30
C ALA A 155 6.75 -5.81 -13.78
N ARG A 156 7.23 -5.04 -14.74
CA ARG A 156 8.62 -5.17 -15.20
C ARG A 156 9.66 -4.84 -14.12
N ARG A 157 9.32 -3.89 -13.24
CA ARG A 157 10.10 -3.55 -12.04
C ARG A 157 9.22 -3.68 -10.80
N PRO A 158 9.78 -4.05 -9.63
CA PRO A 158 9.00 -4.15 -8.41
C PRO A 158 8.19 -2.88 -8.12
N LEU A 159 6.90 -3.04 -7.86
CA LEU A 159 5.98 -1.98 -7.50
C LEU A 159 5.62 -2.06 -6.01
N PRO A 160 5.55 -0.92 -5.31
CA PRO A 160 5.14 -0.89 -3.91
C PRO A 160 3.64 -1.24 -3.79
N VAL A 161 3.32 -2.36 -3.13
CA VAL A 161 1.95 -2.82 -2.88
C VAL A 161 1.72 -3.00 -1.38
N GLY A 162 0.50 -2.69 -0.93
CA GLY A 162 0.10 -2.76 0.47
C GLY A 162 -0.38 -1.41 1.04
N TYR A 163 -1.24 -1.47 2.05
CA TYR A 163 -1.89 -0.31 2.65
C TYR A 163 -1.04 0.38 3.73
N HIS A 164 -0.42 -0.39 4.63
CA HIS A 164 0.37 0.15 5.76
C HIS A 164 1.86 0.14 5.46
N ASN A 165 2.37 -1.03 5.10
CA ASN A 165 3.72 -1.22 4.61
C ASN A 165 3.65 -1.57 3.13
N ARG A 166 4.39 -0.80 2.33
CA ARG A 166 4.46 -0.99 0.89
C ARG A 166 5.64 -1.88 0.57
N ASP A 167 5.41 -3.18 0.52
CA ASP A 167 6.42 -4.14 0.12
C ASP A 167 6.56 -4.08 -1.41
N PRO A 168 7.78 -3.96 -1.97
CA PRO A 168 7.99 -3.95 -3.41
C PRO A 168 7.81 -5.37 -3.97
N ILE A 169 6.87 -5.53 -4.91
CA ILE A 169 6.55 -6.84 -5.50
C ILE A 169 6.56 -6.78 -7.02
N THR A 170 6.96 -7.86 -7.66
CA THR A 170 6.98 -7.95 -9.14
C THR A 170 5.75 -8.67 -9.67
N VAL A 171 5.22 -9.63 -8.91
CA VAL A 171 4.02 -10.40 -9.26
C VAL A 171 2.91 -10.06 -8.28
N TYR A 172 1.70 -9.83 -8.81
CA TYR A 172 0.51 -9.54 -8.04
C TYR A 172 -0.63 -10.48 -8.48
N ILE A 173 -1.18 -11.23 -7.51
CA ILE A 173 -2.38 -12.03 -7.70
C ILE A 173 -3.54 -11.27 -7.07
N ASP A 174 -4.47 -10.76 -7.87
CA ASP A 174 -5.55 -9.87 -7.42
C ASP A 174 -6.88 -10.61 -7.18
N LEU A 175 -6.99 -11.26 -6.03
CA LEU A 175 -8.22 -11.95 -5.62
C LEU A 175 -9.29 -11.00 -5.08
N HIS A 176 -8.93 -9.76 -4.74
CA HIS A 176 -9.88 -8.72 -4.37
C HIS A 176 -10.74 -8.33 -5.57
N SER A 177 -10.14 -8.08 -6.74
CA SER A 177 -10.91 -7.86 -7.97
C SER A 177 -11.68 -9.11 -8.39
N ALA A 178 -11.15 -10.31 -8.14
CA ALA A 178 -11.85 -11.56 -8.45
C ALA A 178 -13.15 -11.69 -7.64
N SER A 179 -13.15 -11.32 -6.36
CA SER A 179 -14.32 -11.44 -5.47
C SER A 179 -15.46 -10.47 -5.79
N CYS A 180 -15.25 -9.50 -6.68
CA CYS A 180 -16.33 -8.69 -7.25
C CYS A 180 -17.26 -9.51 -8.16
N SER A 181 -16.81 -10.65 -8.68
CA SER A 181 -17.66 -11.62 -9.38
C SER A 181 -18.37 -12.52 -8.36
N PRO A 182 -19.71 -12.54 -8.29
CA PRO A 182 -20.44 -13.34 -7.31
C PRO A 182 -20.08 -14.83 -7.34
N ARG A 183 -19.85 -15.39 -8.54
CA ARG A 183 -19.44 -16.78 -8.72
C ARG A 183 -18.04 -17.05 -8.16
N TYR A 184 -17.08 -16.17 -8.43
CA TYR A 184 -15.71 -16.36 -7.94
C TYR A 184 -15.63 -16.14 -6.44
N ARG A 185 -16.37 -15.17 -5.91
CA ARG A 185 -16.52 -14.97 -4.47
C ARG A 185 -17.05 -16.22 -3.78
N GLU A 186 -18.09 -16.84 -4.35
CA GLU A 186 -18.64 -18.08 -3.80
C GLU A 186 -17.61 -19.22 -3.81
N ASP A 187 -16.95 -19.47 -4.94
CA ASP A 187 -15.93 -20.52 -5.07
C ASP A 187 -14.78 -20.31 -4.05
N LEU A 188 -14.26 -19.08 -3.93
CA LEU A 188 -13.17 -18.75 -3.01
C LEU A 188 -13.61 -18.83 -1.53
N ALA A 189 -14.81 -18.34 -1.21
CA ALA A 189 -15.34 -18.38 0.15
C ALA A 189 -15.68 -19.81 0.59
N GLN A 190 -16.23 -20.65 -0.29
CA GLN A 190 -16.47 -22.07 -0.01
C GLN A 190 -15.16 -22.83 0.25
N PHE A 191 -14.13 -22.57 -0.56
CA PHE A 191 -12.80 -23.14 -0.35
C PHE A 191 -12.26 -22.79 1.05
N LEU A 192 -12.31 -21.49 1.40
CA LEU A 192 -11.74 -20.99 2.65
C LEU A 192 -12.57 -21.41 3.88
N ALA A 193 -13.90 -21.34 3.81
CA ALA A 193 -14.80 -21.86 4.86
C ALA A 193 -14.61 -23.36 5.07
N GLY A 194 -14.40 -24.13 4.00
CA GLY A 194 -14.08 -25.55 4.09
C GLY A 194 -12.78 -25.81 4.85
N ARG A 195 -11.76 -24.95 4.72
CA ARG A 195 -10.53 -25.05 5.51
C ARG A 195 -10.79 -24.73 6.99
N VAL A 196 -11.47 -23.61 7.27
CA VAL A 196 -11.81 -23.20 8.64
C VAL A 196 -12.51 -24.33 9.37
N ARG A 197 -13.57 -24.91 8.79
CA ARG A 197 -14.31 -26.02 9.40
C ARG A 197 -13.50 -27.30 9.56
N ARG A 198 -12.60 -27.61 8.63
CA ARG A 198 -11.74 -28.81 8.76
C ARG A 198 -10.74 -28.66 9.91
N ALA A 199 -10.20 -27.46 10.12
CA ALA A 199 -9.22 -27.20 11.16
C ALA A 199 -9.84 -27.02 12.54
N LEU A 200 -11.01 -26.37 12.63
CA LEU A 200 -11.65 -26.01 13.90
C LEU A 200 -12.83 -26.93 14.28
N GLY A 201 -13.32 -27.74 13.34
CA GLY A 201 -14.53 -28.54 13.53
C GLY A 201 -15.81 -27.70 13.42
N GLY A 202 -16.77 -27.99 14.29
CA GLY A 202 -17.99 -27.17 14.43
C GLY A 202 -17.65 -25.84 15.11
N LEU A 203 -18.15 -24.75 14.54
CA LEU A 203 -17.99 -23.41 15.10
C LEU A 203 -19.24 -23.07 15.92
N ASP A 204 -19.05 -22.52 17.12
CA ASP A 204 -20.13 -22.08 17.98
C ASP A 204 -20.48 -20.62 17.66
N PRO A 205 -21.67 -20.30 17.15
CA PRO A 205 -22.05 -18.93 16.80
C PRO A 205 -22.04 -17.94 17.97
N ASP A 206 -22.15 -18.43 19.21
CA ASP A 206 -22.15 -17.58 20.41
C ASP A 206 -20.73 -17.29 20.91
N ARG A 207 -19.74 -18.07 20.45
CA ARG A 207 -18.34 -18.03 20.93
C ARG A 207 -17.31 -17.83 19.84
N THR A 208 -17.69 -17.85 18.57
CA THR A 208 -16.77 -17.71 17.44
C THR A 208 -17.27 -16.69 16.46
N VAL A 209 -16.37 -15.86 15.95
CA VAL A 209 -16.63 -14.87 14.91
C VAL A 209 -15.56 -14.94 13.82
N ILE A 210 -15.92 -14.59 12.59
CA ILE A 210 -14.96 -14.44 11.49
C ILE A 210 -14.59 -12.97 11.37
N ALA A 211 -13.29 -12.67 11.40
CA ALA A 211 -12.77 -11.31 11.33
C ALA A 211 -11.94 -11.08 10.05
N THR A 212 -12.18 -9.97 9.36
CA THR A 212 -11.39 -9.56 8.18
C THR A 212 -11.05 -8.08 8.25
N ALA A 213 -9.84 -7.70 7.84
CA ALA A 213 -9.46 -6.30 7.74
C ALA A 213 -10.33 -5.59 6.70
N ARG A 214 -10.68 -4.33 6.95
CA ARG A 214 -11.34 -3.46 5.98
C ARG A 214 -10.56 -3.37 4.66
N GLU A 215 -9.23 -3.35 4.76
CA GLU A 215 -8.29 -3.29 3.64
C GLU A 215 -8.05 -4.67 2.98
N GLY A 216 -8.45 -5.75 3.64
CA GLY A 216 -8.42 -7.11 3.09
C GLY A 216 -9.67 -7.43 2.27
N ASN A 217 -9.88 -8.70 1.95
CA ASN A 217 -11.00 -9.12 1.10
C ASN A 217 -12.29 -9.33 1.90
N ILE A 218 -12.93 -8.24 2.34
CA ILE A 218 -14.16 -8.27 3.16
C ILE A 218 -15.32 -9.03 2.49
N LEU A 219 -15.35 -9.10 1.15
CA LEU A 219 -16.38 -9.83 0.41
C LEU A 219 -16.25 -11.34 0.60
N ILE A 220 -15.01 -11.85 0.68
CA ILE A 220 -14.75 -13.25 0.99
C ILE A 220 -14.97 -13.48 2.49
N GLY A 221 -14.42 -12.62 3.35
CA GLY A 221 -14.53 -12.75 4.81
C GLY A 221 -15.98 -12.82 5.30
N SER A 222 -16.83 -11.89 4.86
CA SER A 222 -18.27 -11.89 5.20
C SER A 222 -18.97 -13.15 4.71
N ARG A 223 -18.68 -13.60 3.49
CA ARG A 223 -19.27 -14.82 2.93
C ARG A 223 -18.78 -16.08 3.65
N VAL A 224 -17.53 -16.13 4.10
CA VAL A 224 -17.01 -17.23 4.92
C VAL A 224 -17.75 -17.29 6.25
N ALA A 225 -18.03 -16.15 6.89
CA ALA A 225 -18.84 -16.08 8.12
C ALA A 225 -20.24 -16.68 7.92
N GLU A 226 -20.94 -16.24 6.86
CA GLU A 226 -22.27 -16.77 6.49
C GLU A 226 -22.24 -18.29 6.27
N LEU A 227 -21.26 -18.77 5.50
CA LEU A 227 -21.12 -20.19 5.26
C LEU A 227 -20.86 -20.93 6.57
N CYS A 228 -19.98 -20.42 7.43
CA CYS A 228 -19.66 -21.02 8.72
C CYS A 228 -20.79 -20.90 9.76
N GLY A 229 -21.83 -20.11 9.50
CA GLY A 229 -22.95 -19.91 10.42
C GLY A 229 -22.56 -19.12 11.67
N VAL A 230 -21.57 -18.24 11.57
CA VAL A 230 -21.05 -17.43 12.69
C VAL A 230 -21.09 -15.94 12.38
N PRO A 231 -21.10 -15.04 13.38
CA PRO A 231 -21.04 -13.60 13.15
C PRO A 231 -19.77 -13.15 12.41
N PHE A 232 -19.89 -12.02 11.70
CA PHE A 232 -18.79 -11.37 10.99
C PHE A 232 -18.37 -10.07 11.69
N LEU A 233 -17.05 -9.87 11.81
CA LEU A 233 -16.44 -8.63 12.25
C LEU A 233 -15.55 -8.04 11.15
N MET A 234 -15.71 -6.74 10.89
CA MET A 234 -14.78 -5.98 10.06
C MET A 234 -13.83 -5.16 10.94
N VAL A 235 -12.52 -5.34 10.78
CA VAL A 235 -11.50 -4.63 11.56
C VAL A 235 -10.92 -3.47 10.76
N ARG A 236 -11.01 -2.24 11.27
CA ARG A 236 -10.42 -1.05 10.66
C ARG A 236 -8.96 -0.94 11.05
N THR A 237 -8.04 -1.19 10.10
CA THR A 237 -6.61 -1.24 10.42
C THR A 237 -5.88 0.10 10.30
N THR A 238 -6.60 1.21 10.11
CA THR A 238 -6.04 2.54 9.93
C THR A 238 -5.19 3.01 11.12
N ALA A 239 -4.10 3.73 10.84
CA ALA A 239 -3.14 4.21 11.84
C ALA A 239 -3.73 5.13 12.93
N ARG A 240 -4.91 5.71 12.71
CA ARG A 240 -5.63 6.48 13.74
C ARG A 240 -6.92 5.72 14.08
N PRO A 241 -7.13 5.33 15.35
CA PRO A 241 -8.42 4.78 15.76
C PRO A 241 -9.51 5.84 15.52
N PRO A 242 -10.77 5.41 15.31
CA PRO A 242 -11.88 6.36 15.24
C PRO A 242 -11.92 7.22 16.52
N ARG A 243 -12.33 8.48 16.38
CA ARG A 243 -12.38 9.42 17.53
C ARG A 243 -13.30 8.95 18.64
N PHE A 244 -14.26 8.09 18.32
CA PHE A 244 -15.19 7.43 19.21
C PHE A 244 -15.34 5.97 18.78
N GLY A 245 -15.36 5.05 19.75
CA GLY A 245 -15.53 3.61 19.52
C GLY A 245 -14.25 2.83 19.28
N TYR A 246 -14.41 1.53 19.05
CA TYR A 246 -13.33 0.59 18.75
C TYR A 246 -13.10 0.49 17.24
N PRO A 247 -11.91 0.07 16.78
CA PRO A 247 -11.62 -0.16 15.36
C PRO A 247 -12.24 -1.48 14.84
N ILE A 248 -13.41 -1.86 15.35
CA ILE A 248 -14.10 -3.12 15.07
C ILE A 248 -15.55 -2.75 14.75
N GLU A 249 -16.06 -3.26 13.63
CA GLU A 249 -17.44 -3.06 13.20
C GLU A 249 -18.14 -4.42 13.17
N GLY A 250 -19.27 -4.51 13.86
CA GLY A 250 -20.03 -5.75 14.08
C GLY A 250 -20.49 -5.85 15.53
N ASN A 251 -21.25 -6.90 15.84
CA ASN A 251 -21.69 -7.19 17.19
C ASN A 251 -20.77 -8.26 17.80
N VAL A 252 -20.33 -8.01 19.03
CA VAL A 252 -19.41 -8.88 19.78
C VAL A 252 -20.09 -9.20 21.11
N SER A 253 -20.17 -10.48 21.46
CA SER A 253 -20.56 -10.93 22.82
C SER A 253 -19.36 -10.85 23.77
N ASP A 254 -19.61 -10.89 25.08
CA ASP A 254 -18.59 -10.59 26.10
C ASP A 254 -17.37 -11.54 26.09
N GLU A 255 -17.44 -12.71 25.44
CA GLU A 255 -16.31 -13.64 25.27
C GLU A 255 -16.39 -14.40 23.94
N VAL A 256 -15.52 -14.03 22.98
CA VAL A 256 -15.46 -14.67 21.66
C VAL A 256 -14.04 -14.97 21.20
N GLU A 257 -13.91 -16.02 20.39
CA GLU A 257 -12.76 -16.27 19.55
C GLU A 257 -12.98 -15.66 18.16
N ALA A 258 -12.15 -14.69 17.81
CA ALA A 258 -12.06 -14.17 16.45
C ALA A 258 -11.09 -15.01 15.61
N VAL A 259 -11.63 -15.61 14.55
CA VAL A 259 -10.85 -16.32 13.54
C VAL A 259 -10.60 -15.36 12.38
N ILE A 260 -9.33 -15.01 12.16
CA ILE A 260 -8.96 -14.09 11.08
C ILE A 260 -9.02 -14.86 9.75
N VAL A 261 -9.63 -14.23 8.75
CA VAL A 261 -9.74 -14.78 7.39
C VAL A 261 -9.36 -13.72 6.38
N ASP A 262 -8.49 -14.07 5.43
CA ASP A 262 -8.14 -13.21 4.29
C ASP A 262 -7.87 -14.05 3.03
N ASP A 263 -7.83 -13.42 1.87
CA ASP A 263 -7.52 -14.12 0.62
C ASP A 263 -6.01 -14.34 0.47
N ILE A 264 -5.21 -13.30 0.70
CA ILE A 264 -3.76 -13.30 0.58
C ILE A 264 -3.15 -12.62 1.79
N VAL A 265 -2.35 -13.37 2.54
CA VAL A 265 -1.64 -12.83 3.68
C VAL A 265 -0.30 -12.24 3.25
N MET A 266 -0.10 -10.99 3.64
CA MET A 266 1.16 -10.26 3.56
C MET A 266 1.69 -9.96 4.97
N SER A 267 2.89 -9.43 5.02
CA SER A 267 3.74 -9.43 6.21
C SER A 267 3.17 -8.74 7.48
N THR A 268 2.29 -7.75 7.38
CA THR A 268 1.95 -6.88 8.54
C THR A 268 0.48 -6.72 8.88
N LEU A 269 -0.44 -7.10 7.98
CA LEU A 269 -1.87 -6.84 8.18
C LEU A 269 -2.47 -7.69 9.31
N VAL A 270 -2.14 -8.99 9.35
CA VAL A 270 -2.68 -9.92 10.34
C VAL A 270 -2.17 -9.64 11.77
N PRO A 271 -0.85 -9.44 12.00
CA PRO A 271 -0.36 -8.98 13.31
C PRO A 271 -1.11 -7.74 13.83
N ARG A 272 -1.32 -6.75 12.95
CA ARG A 272 -2.02 -5.52 13.29
C ARG A 272 -3.49 -5.77 13.62
N MET A 273 -4.18 -6.60 12.84
CA MET A 273 -5.56 -6.98 13.14
C MET A 273 -5.68 -7.62 14.52
N ALA A 274 -4.78 -8.53 14.84
CA ALA A 274 -4.83 -9.24 16.10
C ALA A 274 -4.57 -8.36 17.32
N GLU A 275 -3.62 -7.43 17.21
CA GLU A 275 -3.42 -6.38 18.21
C GLU A 275 -4.71 -5.59 18.41
N LEU A 276 -5.37 -5.17 17.33
CA LEU A 276 -6.60 -4.38 17.39
C LEU A 276 -7.80 -5.15 17.96
N LEU A 277 -7.93 -6.44 17.65
CA LEU A 277 -8.97 -7.31 18.21
C LEU A 277 -8.78 -7.46 19.72
N ARG A 278 -7.55 -7.66 20.19
CA ARG A 278 -7.21 -7.85 21.62
C ARG A 278 -7.35 -6.58 22.46
N ILE A 279 -7.53 -5.40 21.85
CA ILE A 279 -7.88 -4.17 22.59
C ILE A 279 -9.28 -4.28 23.19
N HIS A 280 -10.18 -5.05 22.56
CA HIS A 280 -11.51 -5.29 23.10
C HIS A 280 -11.44 -6.42 24.13
N GLU A 281 -11.86 -6.13 25.37
CA GLU A 281 -11.98 -7.14 26.42
C GLU A 281 -12.93 -8.26 25.93
N GLY A 282 -12.55 -9.51 26.14
CA GLY A 282 -13.34 -10.67 25.70
C GLY A 282 -13.05 -11.21 24.31
N ILE A 283 -12.30 -10.51 23.44
CA ILE A 283 -11.91 -11.06 22.13
C ILE A 283 -10.54 -11.72 22.21
N THR A 284 -10.51 -13.02 21.92
CA THR A 284 -9.27 -13.78 21.68
C THR A 284 -9.06 -14.00 20.19
N THR A 285 -7.82 -14.18 19.75
CA THR A 285 -7.50 -14.51 18.35
C THR A 285 -6.20 -15.28 18.31
N THR A 286 -6.25 -16.51 17.82
CA THR A 286 -5.10 -17.44 17.80
C THR A 286 -4.86 -18.07 16.41
N ARG A 287 -5.75 -17.80 15.45
CA ARG A 287 -5.75 -18.43 14.13
C ARG A 287 -6.01 -17.41 13.03
N CYS A 288 -5.29 -17.57 11.93
CA CYS A 288 -5.54 -16.87 10.68
C CYS A 288 -5.59 -17.90 9.55
N PHE A 289 -6.63 -17.86 8.72
CA PHE A 289 -6.77 -18.69 7.54
C PHE A 289 -6.63 -17.83 6.28
N SER A 290 -5.82 -18.30 5.33
CA SER A 290 -5.70 -17.65 4.03
C SER A 290 -5.65 -18.61 2.86
N ILE A 291 -6.00 -18.11 1.68
CA ILE A 291 -5.84 -18.88 0.45
C ILE A 291 -4.36 -18.89 0.05
N PHE A 292 -3.72 -17.71 0.09
CA PHE A 292 -2.30 -17.58 -0.21
C PHE A 292 -1.52 -16.95 0.94
N ASP A 293 -0.26 -17.33 1.02
CA ASP A 293 0.79 -16.67 1.80
C ASP A 293 1.86 -16.12 0.85
N ARG A 294 2.25 -14.86 1.03
CA ARG A 294 3.37 -14.23 0.31
C ARG A 294 4.70 -14.56 0.99
N ALA A 295 5.15 -15.80 0.82
CA ALA A 295 6.41 -16.28 1.39
C ALA A 295 7.64 -15.54 0.82
N ASP A 296 7.57 -15.07 -0.43
CA ASP A 296 8.62 -14.30 -1.12
C ASP A 296 9.00 -12.98 -0.40
N ILE A 297 8.08 -12.40 0.37
CA ILE A 297 8.34 -11.18 1.16
C ILE A 297 8.53 -11.44 2.67
N GLY A 298 8.65 -12.72 3.06
CA GLY A 298 9.07 -13.12 4.40
C GLY A 298 8.01 -12.92 5.48
N THR A 299 6.75 -13.30 5.22
CA THR A 299 5.65 -13.33 6.20
C THR A 299 6.05 -13.99 7.53
N ALA A 300 6.73 -15.14 7.51
CA ALA A 300 7.15 -15.86 8.71
C ALA A 300 8.07 -15.07 9.66
N ARG A 301 8.96 -14.21 9.13
CA ARG A 301 9.92 -13.45 9.97
C ARG A 301 9.30 -12.23 10.65
N ARG A 302 8.17 -11.73 10.15
CA ARG A 302 7.51 -10.51 10.70
C ARG A 302 6.40 -10.82 11.71
N TRP A 303 6.16 -12.09 12.00
CA TRP A 303 5.14 -12.56 12.94
C TRP A 303 5.74 -12.95 14.30
N GLU A 304 7.04 -12.72 14.51
CA GLU A 304 7.68 -12.91 15.82
C GLU A 304 6.95 -12.10 16.92
N GLY A 305 6.58 -12.78 17.99
CA GLY A 305 5.83 -12.19 19.11
C GLY A 305 4.31 -12.12 18.92
N VAL A 306 3.79 -12.59 17.79
CA VAL A 306 2.35 -12.69 17.54
C VAL A 306 1.90 -14.13 17.77
N ASP A 307 1.17 -14.37 18.85
CA ASP A 307 0.57 -15.68 19.14
C ASP A 307 -0.63 -15.96 18.22
N ILE A 308 -0.34 -16.19 16.94
CA ILE A 308 -1.30 -16.57 15.89
C ILE A 308 -0.65 -17.63 15.01
N THR A 309 -1.37 -18.73 14.81
CA THR A 309 -1.02 -19.73 13.81
C THR A 309 -1.63 -19.34 12.46
N LEU A 310 -0.78 -19.19 11.44
CA LEU A 310 -1.19 -19.02 10.04
C LEU A 310 -1.45 -20.39 9.41
N ASP A 311 -2.69 -20.61 8.97
CA ASP A 311 -3.11 -21.74 8.14
C ASP A 311 -3.35 -21.24 6.71
N THR A 312 -2.31 -21.34 5.89
CA THR A 312 -2.36 -20.98 4.46
C THR A 312 -2.54 -22.23 3.61
N ALA A 313 -3.29 -22.11 2.51
CA ALA A 313 -3.45 -23.22 1.57
C ALA A 313 -2.29 -23.34 0.57
N PHE A 314 -1.81 -22.20 0.07
CA PHE A 314 -0.83 -22.14 -1.00
C PHE A 314 0.21 -21.04 -0.71
N SER A 315 1.43 -21.26 -1.15
CA SER A 315 2.49 -20.25 -1.07
C SER A 315 2.60 -19.49 -2.39
N ILE A 316 3.02 -18.23 -2.31
CA ILE A 316 3.61 -17.45 -3.39
C ILE A 316 5.05 -17.19 -2.94
N ASP A 317 5.98 -17.98 -3.47
CA ASP A 317 7.39 -18.01 -3.13
C ASP A 317 8.23 -17.52 -4.32
N ASP A 318 9.54 -17.42 -4.09
CA ASP A 318 10.49 -16.92 -5.10
C ASP A 318 10.46 -17.75 -6.39
N GLU A 319 10.21 -19.06 -6.31
CA GLU A 319 10.12 -19.95 -7.46
C GLU A 319 8.93 -19.60 -8.35
N LEU A 320 7.72 -19.49 -7.79
CA LEU A 320 6.56 -19.10 -8.58
C LEU A 320 6.69 -17.68 -9.12
N VAL A 321 7.26 -16.77 -8.33
CA VAL A 321 7.52 -15.41 -8.80
C VAL A 321 8.47 -15.42 -10.00
N ALA A 322 9.52 -16.23 -9.97
CA ALA A 322 10.46 -16.38 -11.08
C ALA A 322 9.78 -16.95 -12.33
N VAL A 323 8.98 -18.02 -12.19
CA VAL A 323 8.24 -18.63 -13.31
C VAL A 323 7.28 -17.63 -13.96
N LEU A 324 6.48 -16.91 -13.17
CA LEU A 324 5.51 -15.94 -13.70
C LEU A 324 6.20 -14.75 -14.37
N LYS A 325 7.38 -14.34 -13.89
CA LYS A 325 8.18 -13.31 -14.56
C LYS A 325 8.72 -13.79 -15.90
N ASP A 326 9.26 -15.00 -15.94
CA ASP A 326 9.78 -15.61 -17.17
C ASP A 326 8.69 -15.69 -18.25
N LEU A 327 7.48 -16.10 -17.87
CA LEU A 327 6.32 -16.11 -18.76
C LEU A 327 5.97 -14.70 -19.28
N ALA A 328 6.05 -13.67 -18.44
CA ALA A 328 5.80 -12.29 -18.86
C ALA A 328 6.84 -11.80 -19.89
N GLU A 329 8.11 -12.16 -19.72
CA GLU A 329 9.20 -11.75 -20.61
C GLU A 329 9.10 -12.41 -22.00
N HIS A 330 8.59 -13.63 -22.09
CA HIS A 330 8.48 -14.40 -23.33
C HIS A 330 7.17 -14.21 -24.10
N HIS A 331 6.12 -13.68 -23.46
CA HIS A 331 4.80 -13.47 -24.10
C HIS A 331 4.53 -12.02 -24.55
N ASP A 332 5.39 -11.06 -24.19
CA ASP A 332 5.35 -9.66 -24.65
C ASP A 332 6.25 -9.40 -25.88
N ALA A 333 6.90 -10.43 -26.43
CA ALA A 333 7.77 -10.37 -27.61
C ALA A 333 7.01 -10.77 -28.89
#